data_AF-A0A962HQ58-F1
#
_entry.id   AF-A0A962HQ58-F1
#
_cell.length_a   1.000
_cell.length_b   1.000
_cell.length_c   1.000
_cell.angle_alpha   90.00
_cell.angle_beta   90.00
_cell.angle_gamma   90.00
#
_symmetry.space_group_name_H-M   'P 1'
#
loop_
_entity.id
_entity.type
_entity.pdbx_description
1 polymer ?
#
loop_
_entity_poly.entity_id
_entity_poly.type
_entity_poly.pdbx_seq_one_letter_code
_entity_poly.pdbx_strand_id
1 'polypeptide(L)'
;MEAARDIFSHRKHWAQRFGTAPFLPMSRAEMDELGWDSCDVIIVTGDAYVDHPSFGMAIIGRVLEAQGFRVGIIAQPDWRSAAAFRALGKPNLFFGITAGNMDSMVNRYTSDRRVRSDDAYTAGGQGGARPDRALIVYAQRAREAYRDAAIVVGGIEGSLRRIAHYDYWSDKVRRSALLDAKADLLVFGNAERQIVDIAHRLAGGEAIGDITDLRGTAFTRASRPDDVIEIDSTHLDTPGPLNPPVDPYATEPMLTAPATADPARDEHVVRFVRRVKNADRERSVIRLPSYELVATDAVLYAHASRILHLEANPGNARALVQ
;
A
#
# COMPACT_ATOMS: atom_id res chain seq x y z
N MET A 1 16.44 -12.65 10.36
CA MET A 1 16.05 -11.32 9.87
C MET A 1 17.31 -10.54 9.62
N GLU A 2 17.63 -10.35 8.35
CA GLU A 2 18.65 -9.41 7.92
C GLU A 2 18.23 -7.99 8.35
N ALA A 3 19.17 -7.16 8.78
CA ALA A 3 18.85 -5.79 9.16
C ALA A 3 18.36 -5.03 7.92
N ALA A 4 17.27 -4.27 8.06
CA ALA A 4 16.77 -3.46 6.95
C ALA A 4 17.87 -2.51 6.46
N ARG A 5 18.07 -2.48 5.15
CA ARG A 5 19.05 -1.59 4.50
C ARG A 5 18.80 -0.14 4.93
N ASP A 6 19.88 0.59 5.21
CA ASP A 6 19.78 2.01 5.51
C ASP A 6 19.26 2.75 4.27
N ILE A 7 18.25 3.61 4.46
CA ILE A 7 17.55 4.27 3.35
C ILE A 7 18.46 5.20 2.54
N PHE A 8 19.56 5.69 3.11
CA PHE A 8 20.56 6.55 2.44
C PHE A 8 21.79 5.78 1.96
N SER A 9 21.80 4.45 2.05
CA SER A 9 22.90 3.61 1.55
C SER A 9 22.83 3.32 0.05
N HIS A 10 21.78 3.77 -0.65
CA HIS A 10 21.74 3.70 -2.11
C HIS A 10 22.70 4.73 -2.71
N ARG A 11 23.37 4.37 -3.80
CA ARG A 11 24.07 5.36 -4.61
C ARG A 11 23.02 6.30 -5.18
N LYS A 12 23.16 7.59 -4.87
CA LYS A 12 22.25 8.63 -5.38
C LYS A 12 22.11 8.56 -6.90
N HIS A 13 20.90 8.78 -7.37
CA HIS A 13 20.55 8.81 -8.79
C HIS A 13 21.32 9.92 -9.50
N TRP A 14 21.56 9.75 -10.82
CA TRP A 14 22.44 10.62 -11.61
C TRP A 14 21.99 12.09 -11.64
N ALA A 15 20.69 12.32 -11.45
CA ALA A 15 20.07 13.64 -11.50
C ALA A 15 20.35 14.50 -10.26
N GLN A 16 21.01 13.95 -9.23
CA GLN A 16 21.52 14.73 -8.08
C GLN A 16 22.38 15.93 -8.47
N ARG A 17 22.97 15.91 -9.68
CA ARG A 17 23.79 17.00 -10.24
C ARG A 17 23.01 18.32 -10.42
N PHE A 18 21.68 18.25 -10.51
CA PHE A 18 20.82 19.44 -10.61
C PHE A 18 20.52 20.08 -9.24
N GLY A 19 20.98 19.47 -8.14
CA GLY A 19 20.68 19.95 -6.79
C GLY A 19 19.23 19.65 -6.37
N THR A 20 18.82 20.31 -5.29
CA THR A 20 17.46 20.21 -4.72
C THR A 20 16.66 21.46 -5.08
N ALA A 21 15.38 21.29 -5.39
CA ALA A 21 14.47 22.38 -5.66
C ALA A 21 14.05 23.08 -4.35
N PRO A 22 13.93 24.42 -4.30
CA PRO A 22 13.40 25.12 -3.13
C PRO A 22 11.99 24.63 -2.75
N PHE A 23 11.15 24.37 -3.75
CA PHE A 23 9.87 23.68 -3.67
C PHE A 23 9.79 22.67 -4.82
N LEU A 24 9.05 21.57 -4.64
CA LEU A 24 8.81 20.64 -5.75
C LEU A 24 8.01 21.35 -6.86
N PRO A 25 8.45 21.31 -8.13
CA PRO A 25 7.77 22.02 -9.20
C PRO A 25 6.36 21.46 -9.45
N MET A 26 5.42 22.36 -9.68
CA MET A 26 4.02 22.09 -10.02
C MET A 26 3.68 22.46 -11.47
N SER A 27 4.59 23.13 -12.17
CA SER A 27 4.44 23.56 -13.56
C SER A 27 5.69 23.32 -14.40
N ARG A 28 5.54 23.40 -15.73
CA ARG A 28 6.68 23.39 -16.65
C ARG A 28 7.61 24.58 -16.47
N ALA A 29 7.07 25.76 -16.21
CA ALA A 29 7.88 26.95 -16.00
C ALA A 29 8.81 26.80 -14.79
N GLU A 30 8.32 26.26 -13.68
CA GLU A 30 9.16 25.98 -12.50
C GLU A 30 10.20 24.88 -12.78
N MET A 31 9.89 23.90 -13.63
CA MET A 31 10.89 22.93 -14.07
C MET A 31 11.98 23.56 -14.94
N ASP A 32 11.61 24.48 -15.83
CA ASP A 32 12.56 25.21 -16.67
C ASP A 32 13.50 26.07 -15.82
N GLU A 33 13.00 26.71 -14.76
CA GLU A 33 13.81 27.44 -13.76
C GLU A 33 14.82 26.53 -13.03
N LEU A 34 14.45 25.26 -12.81
CA LEU A 34 15.34 24.23 -12.23
C LEU A 34 16.26 23.58 -13.27
N GLY A 35 16.11 23.90 -14.56
CA GLY A 35 16.83 23.27 -15.67
C GLY A 35 16.43 21.80 -15.91
N TRP A 36 15.21 21.41 -15.55
CA TRP A 36 14.70 20.04 -15.68
C TRP A 36 13.86 19.88 -16.94
N ASP A 37 14.23 18.94 -17.81
CA ASP A 37 13.43 18.57 -18.99
C ASP A 37 12.22 17.66 -18.66
N SER A 38 12.30 16.93 -17.55
CA SER A 38 11.38 15.89 -17.13
C SER A 38 11.50 15.61 -15.63
N CYS A 39 10.44 15.07 -15.05
CA CYS A 39 10.48 14.53 -13.69
C CYS A 39 10.75 13.03 -13.77
N ASP A 40 11.54 12.51 -12.83
CA ASP A 40 11.72 11.06 -12.68
C ASP A 40 10.48 10.46 -11.99
N VAL A 41 9.95 11.17 -10.98
CA VAL A 41 8.72 10.80 -10.27
C VAL A 41 7.79 12.00 -10.24
N ILE A 42 6.50 11.76 -10.49
CA ILE A 42 5.45 12.77 -10.30
C ILE A 42 4.50 12.30 -9.21
N ILE A 43 4.37 13.08 -8.15
CA ILE A 43 3.44 12.83 -7.05
C ILE A 43 2.12 13.51 -7.37
N VAL A 44 1.00 12.78 -7.33
CA VAL A 44 -0.34 13.37 -7.41
C VAL A 44 -1.02 13.23 -6.06
N THR A 45 -1.48 14.36 -5.51
CA THR A 45 -2.09 14.42 -4.18
C THR A 45 -3.47 15.07 -4.20
N GLY A 46 -4.34 14.62 -3.30
CA GLY A 46 -5.65 15.24 -3.04
C GLY A 46 -5.59 16.49 -2.17
N ASP A 47 -4.45 16.77 -1.54
CA ASP A 47 -4.25 17.98 -0.74
C ASP A 47 -3.59 19.10 -1.55
N ALA A 48 -3.70 20.34 -1.06
CA ALA A 48 -2.80 21.41 -1.46
C ALA A 48 -1.35 21.05 -1.15
N TYR A 49 -0.41 21.52 -1.98
CA TYR A 49 1.01 21.31 -1.70
C TYR A 49 1.47 22.26 -0.59
N VAL A 50 1.74 21.69 0.58
CA VAL A 50 2.42 22.35 1.70
C VAL A 50 3.68 21.56 1.99
N ASP A 51 4.83 22.19 1.79
CA ASP A 51 6.13 21.53 1.98
C ASP A 51 6.51 21.50 3.47
N HIS A 52 5.83 20.63 4.21
CA HIS A 52 5.96 20.53 5.66
C HIS A 52 5.94 19.06 6.12
N PRO A 53 6.70 18.67 7.16
CA PRO A 53 6.76 17.29 7.65
C PRO A 53 5.43 16.72 8.20
N SER A 54 4.39 17.53 8.34
CA SER A 54 3.04 17.02 8.65
C SER A 54 2.28 16.52 7.42
N PHE A 55 2.84 16.70 6.22
CA PHE A 55 2.24 16.29 4.95
C PHE A 55 3.02 15.11 4.36
N GLY A 56 2.37 13.94 4.30
CA GLY A 56 3.05 12.70 3.91
C GLY A 56 3.63 12.77 2.49
N MET A 57 2.92 13.41 1.56
CA MET A 57 3.41 13.55 0.18
C MET A 57 4.65 14.46 0.07
N ALA A 58 4.77 15.46 0.96
CA ALA A 58 5.95 16.33 1.00
C ALA A 58 7.17 15.55 1.53
N ILE A 59 6.99 14.74 2.59
CA ILE A 59 8.04 13.84 3.09
C ILE A 59 8.50 12.90 1.97
N ILE A 60 7.58 12.21 1.30
CA ILE A 60 7.92 11.27 0.22
C ILE A 60 8.68 11.98 -0.91
N GLY A 61 8.23 13.18 -1.31
CA GLY A 61 8.92 13.96 -2.33
C GLY A 61 10.35 14.34 -1.92
N ARG A 62 10.55 14.82 -0.69
CA ARG A 62 11.88 15.18 -0.16
C ARG A 62 12.77 13.96 0.06
N VAL A 63 12.21 12.81 0.45
CA VAL A 63 12.94 11.55 0.57
C VAL A 63 13.47 11.11 -0.80
N LEU A 64 12.64 11.16 -1.84
CA LEU A 64 13.04 10.83 -3.22
C LEU A 64 14.07 11.82 -3.77
N GLU A 65 13.89 13.12 -3.50
CA GLU A 65 14.87 14.14 -3.88
C GLU A 65 16.22 13.94 -3.19
N ALA A 66 16.23 13.54 -1.91
CA ALA A 66 17.45 13.20 -1.18
C ALA A 66 18.19 11.99 -1.77
N GLN A 67 17.48 11.10 -2.49
CA GLN A 67 18.07 10.03 -3.29
C GLN A 67 18.59 10.50 -4.66
N GLY A 68 18.42 11.77 -5.01
CA GLY A 68 18.90 12.37 -6.26
C GLY A 68 17.92 12.30 -7.42
N PHE A 69 16.64 11.98 -7.18
CA PHE A 69 15.60 11.98 -8.21
C PHE A 69 15.00 13.38 -8.40
N ARG A 70 14.60 13.70 -9.63
CA ARG A 70 13.81 14.91 -9.93
C ARG A 70 12.34 14.61 -9.66
N VAL A 71 11.76 15.28 -8.68
CA VAL A 71 10.39 15.00 -8.24
C VAL A 71 9.51 16.20 -8.49
N GLY A 72 8.42 16.00 -9.22
CA GLY A 72 7.37 17.00 -9.40
C GLY A 72 6.12 16.65 -8.60
N ILE A 73 5.24 17.63 -8.36
CA ILE A 73 3.97 17.42 -7.66
C ILE A 73 2.79 18.04 -8.40
N ILE A 74 1.69 17.31 -8.48
CA ILE A 74 0.40 17.78 -9.01
C ILE A 74 -0.58 17.74 -7.84
N ALA A 75 -0.85 18.91 -7.25
CA ALA A 75 -1.76 19.06 -6.12
C ALA A 75 -3.18 19.41 -6.59
N GLN A 76 -4.17 18.68 -6.09
CA GLN A 76 -5.60 18.89 -6.40
C GLN A 76 -5.91 19.10 -7.90
N PRO A 77 -5.43 18.21 -8.79
CA PRO A 77 -5.74 18.34 -10.20
C PRO A 77 -7.24 18.24 -10.47
N ASP A 78 -7.74 18.99 -11.46
CA ASP A 78 -9.11 18.79 -11.94
C ASP A 78 -9.25 17.38 -12.54
N TRP A 79 -9.97 16.52 -11.83
CA TRP A 79 -10.15 15.11 -12.17
C TRP A 79 -11.22 14.87 -13.24
N ARG A 80 -11.90 15.93 -13.70
CA ARG A 80 -12.88 15.83 -14.79
C ARG A 80 -12.22 15.55 -16.13
N SER A 81 -10.90 15.78 -16.25
CA SER A 81 -10.12 15.55 -17.46
C SER A 81 -8.71 15.02 -17.14
N ALA A 82 -8.15 14.20 -18.03
CA ALA A 82 -6.75 13.80 -17.94
C ALA A 82 -5.76 14.93 -18.26
N ALA A 83 -6.21 16.08 -18.75
CA ALA A 83 -5.34 17.21 -19.11
C ALA A 83 -4.53 17.73 -17.91
N ALA A 84 -5.13 17.83 -16.72
CA ALA A 84 -4.44 18.28 -15.51
C ALA A 84 -3.27 17.36 -15.12
N PHE A 85 -3.37 16.06 -15.45
CA PHE A 85 -2.35 15.05 -15.16
C PHE A 85 -1.18 15.07 -16.16
N ARG A 86 -1.28 15.90 -17.21
CA ARG A 86 -0.20 16.15 -18.20
C ARG A 86 0.61 17.41 -17.90
N ALA A 87 0.28 18.15 -16.82
CA ALA A 87 0.91 19.43 -16.48
C ALA A 87 2.45 19.34 -16.39
N LEU A 88 2.96 18.22 -15.86
CA LEU A 88 4.39 17.93 -15.72
C LEU A 88 4.89 16.86 -16.70
N GLY A 89 4.12 16.57 -17.75
CA GLY A 89 4.44 15.52 -18.72
C GLY A 89 4.46 14.11 -18.14
N LYS A 90 5.13 13.19 -18.84
CA LYS A 90 5.30 11.80 -18.43
C LYS A 90 6.49 11.68 -17.45
N PRO A 91 6.35 10.97 -16.32
CA PRO A 91 7.48 10.68 -15.45
C PRO A 91 8.38 9.62 -16.06
N ASN A 92 9.69 9.70 -15.79
CA ASN A 92 10.64 8.70 -16.29
C ASN A 92 10.51 7.35 -15.59
N LEU A 93 10.07 7.34 -14.33
CA LEU A 93 9.94 6.15 -13.51
C LEU A 93 8.47 5.83 -13.23
N PHE A 94 7.75 6.65 -12.47
CA PHE A 94 6.36 6.37 -12.10
C PHE A 94 5.58 7.61 -11.64
N PHE A 95 4.25 7.49 -11.66
CA PHE A 95 3.32 8.35 -10.91
C PHE A 95 3.11 7.78 -9.51
N GLY A 96 3.34 8.58 -8.47
CA GLY A 96 2.99 8.27 -7.08
C GLY A 96 1.67 8.93 -6.70
N ILE A 97 0.61 8.15 -6.46
CA ILE A 97 -0.74 8.67 -6.23
C ILE A 97 -1.15 8.51 -4.76
N THR A 98 -1.66 9.60 -4.16
CA THR A 98 -2.25 9.60 -2.81
C THR A 98 -3.53 10.45 -2.76
N ALA A 99 -4.46 10.08 -1.89
CA ALA A 99 -5.66 10.88 -1.62
C ALA A 99 -5.37 12.12 -0.74
N GLY A 100 -4.16 12.22 -0.18
CA GLY A 100 -3.72 13.23 0.78
C GLY A 100 -3.51 12.66 2.18
N ASN A 101 -3.47 13.55 3.17
CA ASN A 101 -3.29 13.28 4.60
C ASN A 101 -4.56 12.74 5.27
N MET A 102 -5.70 12.82 4.59
CA MET A 102 -6.97 12.28 5.06
C MET A 102 -7.66 11.53 3.93
N ASP A 103 -8.45 10.51 4.30
CA ASP A 103 -9.30 9.80 3.35
C ASP A 103 -10.26 10.78 2.65
N SER A 104 -10.38 10.67 1.33
CA SER A 104 -11.15 11.63 0.52
C SER A 104 -12.63 11.70 0.89
N MET A 105 -13.21 10.57 1.33
CA MET A 105 -14.60 10.52 1.75
C MET A 105 -14.76 11.11 3.15
N VAL A 106 -13.87 10.75 4.09
CA VAL A 106 -13.87 11.32 5.45
C VAL A 106 -13.63 12.81 5.41
N ASN A 107 -12.89 13.33 4.45
CA ASN A 107 -12.69 14.76 4.28
C ASN A 107 -13.99 15.46 3.85
N ARG A 108 -14.65 14.92 2.81
CA ARG A 108 -15.82 15.54 2.20
C ARG A 108 -17.11 15.37 3.00
N TYR A 109 -17.22 14.34 3.82
CA TYR A 109 -18.47 13.98 4.49
C TYR A 109 -18.30 13.82 6.00
N THR A 110 -19.34 14.20 6.76
CA THR A 110 -19.46 13.87 8.18
C THR A 110 -19.79 12.39 8.37
N SER A 111 -19.70 11.89 9.61
CA SER A 111 -20.15 10.53 9.98
C SER A 111 -21.62 10.29 9.57
N ASP A 112 -22.46 11.32 9.66
CA ASP A 112 -23.87 11.28 9.26
C ASP A 112 -24.07 11.45 7.74
N ARG A 113 -23.00 11.31 6.94
CA ARG A 113 -22.98 11.44 5.48
C ARG A 113 -23.42 12.81 4.94
N ARG A 114 -23.31 13.87 5.75
CA ARG A 114 -23.54 15.25 5.28
C ARG A 114 -22.28 15.80 4.63
N VAL A 115 -22.43 16.52 3.52
CA VAL A 115 -21.31 17.18 2.85
C VAL A 115 -20.77 18.31 3.73
N ARG A 116 -19.46 18.35 3.93
CA ARG A 116 -18.78 19.46 4.61
C ARG A 116 -18.65 20.66 3.68
N SER A 117 -18.78 21.86 4.23
CA SER A 117 -18.57 23.11 3.51
C SER A 117 -17.09 23.44 3.31
N ASP A 118 -16.23 22.87 4.14
CA ASP A 118 -14.80 23.16 4.23
C ASP A 118 -13.92 21.91 4.00
N ASP A 119 -12.68 22.15 3.57
CA ASP A 119 -11.62 21.14 3.44
C ASP A 119 -10.34 21.71 4.06
N ALA A 120 -9.92 21.15 5.20
CA ALA A 120 -8.76 21.61 5.97
C ALA A 120 -7.42 21.53 5.20
N TYR A 121 -7.39 20.76 4.10
CA TYR A 121 -6.20 20.55 3.29
C TYR A 121 -6.33 21.18 1.89
N THR A 122 -7.31 22.06 1.69
CA THR A 122 -7.45 22.89 0.47
C THR A 122 -7.06 24.32 0.74
N ALA A 123 -6.43 24.98 -0.23
CA ALA A 123 -6.13 26.41 -0.14
C ALA A 123 -7.39 27.23 0.15
N GLY A 124 -7.34 28.07 1.20
CA GLY A 124 -8.47 28.87 1.64
C GLY A 124 -9.64 28.07 2.25
N GLY A 125 -9.45 26.79 2.56
CA GLY A 125 -10.45 25.95 3.22
C GLY A 125 -11.62 25.54 2.33
N GLN A 126 -11.52 25.70 1.01
CA GLN A 126 -12.66 25.47 0.11
C GLN A 126 -13.00 23.98 -0.02
N GLY A 127 -14.25 23.62 0.24
CA GLY A 127 -14.76 22.26 0.04
C GLY A 127 -14.84 21.87 -1.44
N GLY A 128 -14.66 20.58 -1.73
CA GLY A 128 -14.92 20.02 -3.06
C GLY A 128 -13.80 20.16 -4.09
N ALA A 129 -12.55 20.37 -3.66
CA ALA A 129 -11.36 20.44 -4.52
C ALA A 129 -10.74 19.07 -4.86
N ARG A 130 -11.33 17.96 -4.41
CA ARG A 130 -10.93 16.59 -4.73
C ARG A 130 -12.16 15.69 -4.95
N PRO A 131 -12.05 14.61 -5.75
CA PRO A 131 -13.14 13.67 -5.93
C PRO A 131 -13.31 12.73 -4.73
N ASP A 132 -14.48 12.12 -4.65
CA ASP A 132 -14.70 10.93 -3.84
C ASP A 132 -13.80 9.80 -4.31
N ARG A 133 -13.19 9.09 -3.36
CA ARG A 133 -12.22 8.02 -3.62
C ARG A 133 -11.06 8.49 -4.50
N ALA A 134 -10.46 9.61 -4.11
CA ALA A 134 -9.47 10.33 -4.90
C ALA A 134 -8.33 9.43 -5.40
N LEU A 135 -7.89 8.47 -4.59
CA LEU A 135 -6.85 7.51 -4.98
C LEU A 135 -7.17 6.80 -6.30
N ILE A 136 -8.40 6.27 -6.42
CA ILE A 136 -8.86 5.50 -7.59
C ILE A 136 -9.00 6.44 -8.79
N VAL A 137 -9.65 7.58 -8.60
CA VAL A 137 -9.92 8.54 -9.69
C VAL A 137 -8.60 9.08 -10.25
N TYR A 138 -7.66 9.47 -9.40
CA TYR A 138 -6.38 10.03 -9.82
C TYR A 138 -5.50 8.99 -10.50
N ALA A 139 -5.46 7.75 -10.02
CA ALA A 139 -4.74 6.67 -10.69
C ALA A 139 -5.30 6.42 -12.10
N GLN A 140 -6.62 6.39 -12.26
CA GLN A 140 -7.26 6.21 -13.57
C GLN A 140 -6.96 7.38 -14.52
N ARG A 141 -6.97 8.62 -14.02
CA ARG A 141 -6.63 9.81 -14.84
C ARG A 141 -5.15 9.86 -15.21
N ALA A 142 -4.25 9.45 -14.32
CA ALA A 142 -2.83 9.29 -14.64
C ALA A 142 -2.64 8.23 -15.75
N ARG A 143 -3.34 7.09 -15.67
CA ARG A 143 -3.34 6.05 -16.71
C ARG A 143 -3.91 6.55 -18.04
N GLU A 144 -4.93 7.38 -18.00
CA GLU A 144 -5.51 8.02 -19.20
C GLU A 144 -4.56 9.04 -19.82
N ALA A 145 -3.84 9.80 -18.98
CA ALA A 145 -2.83 10.74 -19.43
C ALA A 145 -1.64 10.04 -20.12
N TYR A 146 -1.15 8.94 -19.52
CA TYR A 146 -0.03 8.13 -19.98
C TYR A 146 -0.28 6.65 -19.75
N ARG A 147 -0.67 5.93 -20.81
CA ARG A 147 -1.08 4.52 -20.75
C ARG A 147 0.01 3.59 -20.22
N ASP A 148 1.27 3.90 -20.56
CA ASP A 148 2.45 3.08 -20.30
C ASP A 148 3.26 3.53 -19.07
N ALA A 149 2.83 4.60 -18.37
CA ALA A 149 3.49 5.03 -17.15
C ALA A 149 3.20 4.06 -16.00
N ALA A 150 4.20 3.72 -15.21
CA ALA A 150 3.99 2.98 -13.98
C ALA A 150 3.20 3.83 -12.97
N ILE A 151 2.27 3.20 -12.25
CA ILE A 151 1.41 3.83 -11.25
C ILE A 151 1.57 3.13 -9.92
N VAL A 152 2.13 3.86 -8.96
CA VAL A 152 2.29 3.43 -7.57
C VAL A 152 1.28 4.19 -6.72
N VAL A 153 0.40 3.49 -6.01
CA VAL A 153 -0.61 4.09 -5.13
C VAL A 153 -0.23 3.90 -3.66
N GLY A 154 -0.60 4.85 -2.80
CA GLY A 154 -0.31 4.74 -1.37
C GLY A 154 -1.12 5.71 -0.50
N GLY A 155 -0.54 6.09 0.63
CA GLY A 155 -1.19 6.94 1.63
C GLY A 155 -2.24 6.19 2.46
N ILE A 156 -2.99 6.93 3.27
CA ILE A 156 -3.99 6.37 4.19
C ILE A 156 -5.06 5.59 3.42
N GLU A 157 -5.58 6.18 2.35
CA GLU A 157 -6.66 5.59 1.56
C GLU A 157 -6.22 4.29 0.87
N GLY A 158 -4.99 4.22 0.35
CA GLY A 158 -4.43 3.00 -0.24
C GLY A 158 -4.13 1.94 0.83
N SER A 159 -3.47 2.34 1.91
CA SER A 159 -3.06 1.43 2.99
C SER A 159 -4.24 0.66 3.60
N LEU A 160 -5.34 1.35 3.88
CA LEU A 160 -6.53 0.76 4.49
C LEU A 160 -7.34 -0.12 3.53
N ARG A 161 -7.18 0.09 2.22
CA ARG A 161 -7.99 -0.57 1.17
C ARG A 161 -7.18 -1.55 0.32
N ARG A 162 -6.04 -2.04 0.83
CA ARG A 162 -5.10 -2.92 0.11
C ARG A 162 -5.63 -4.34 -0.16
N ILE A 163 -6.63 -4.78 0.60
CA ILE A 163 -7.36 -6.04 0.40
C ILE A 163 -8.88 -5.76 0.39
N ALA A 164 -9.70 -6.81 0.30
CA ALA A 164 -11.14 -6.67 0.47
C ALA A 164 -11.46 -5.99 1.81
N HIS A 165 -12.31 -4.97 1.76
CA HIS A 165 -12.58 -4.10 2.88
C HIS A 165 -14.04 -3.67 2.88
N TYR A 166 -14.59 -3.47 4.08
CA TYR A 166 -15.91 -2.88 4.24
C TYR A 166 -15.85 -1.38 3.97
N ASP A 167 -16.71 -0.92 3.08
CA ASP A 167 -16.86 0.48 2.73
C ASP A 167 -18.12 1.06 3.37
N TYR A 168 -17.92 1.86 4.42
CA TYR A 168 -18.99 2.50 5.19
C TYR A 168 -19.94 3.35 4.32
N TRP A 169 -19.43 3.97 3.26
CA TRP A 169 -20.19 4.89 2.42
C TRP A 169 -21.21 4.18 1.53
N SER A 170 -20.84 3.03 0.98
CA SER A 170 -21.72 2.20 0.15
C SER A 170 -22.38 1.05 0.89
N ASP A 171 -22.05 0.83 2.16
CA ASP A 171 -22.56 -0.26 3.01
C ASP A 171 -22.29 -1.65 2.39
N LYS A 172 -21.09 -1.82 1.84
CA LYS A 172 -20.70 -3.03 1.08
C LYS A 172 -19.25 -3.39 1.29
N VAL A 173 -18.93 -4.67 1.16
CA VAL A 173 -17.55 -5.13 1.01
C VAL A 173 -17.09 -4.90 -0.42
N ARG A 174 -16.01 -4.14 -0.57
CA ARG A 174 -15.36 -3.85 -1.84
C ARG A 174 -14.10 -4.69 -2.00
N ARG A 175 -13.69 -4.87 -3.26
CA ARG A 175 -12.38 -5.44 -3.62
C ARG A 175 -11.25 -4.49 -3.22
N SER A 176 -10.01 -4.97 -3.30
CA SER A 176 -8.83 -4.12 -3.11
C SER A 176 -8.88 -2.87 -4.00
N ALA A 177 -8.54 -1.71 -3.45
CA ALA A 177 -8.41 -0.47 -4.21
C ALA A 177 -7.34 -0.57 -5.30
N LEU A 178 -6.35 -1.47 -5.15
CA LEU A 178 -5.36 -1.76 -6.20
C LEU A 178 -6.04 -2.19 -7.51
N LEU A 179 -7.06 -3.04 -7.42
CA LEU A 179 -7.82 -3.54 -8.57
C LEU A 179 -8.70 -2.44 -9.18
N ASP A 180 -9.44 -1.70 -8.34
CA ASP A 180 -10.31 -0.61 -8.80
C ASP A 180 -9.50 0.53 -9.45
N ALA A 181 -8.32 0.86 -8.90
CA ALA A 181 -7.43 1.89 -9.40
C ALA A 181 -6.65 1.48 -10.67
N LYS A 182 -6.53 0.17 -10.95
CA LYS A 182 -5.63 -0.38 -11.98
C LYS A 182 -4.19 0.12 -11.83
N ALA A 183 -3.75 0.23 -10.58
CA ALA A 183 -2.38 0.58 -10.25
C ALA A 183 -1.49 -0.66 -10.34
N ASP A 184 -0.21 -0.43 -10.61
CA ASP A 184 0.78 -1.50 -10.78
C ASP A 184 1.29 -2.02 -9.43
N LEU A 185 1.40 -1.11 -8.46
CA LEU A 185 1.86 -1.43 -7.10
C LEU A 185 1.16 -0.54 -6.06
N LEU A 186 0.82 -1.11 -4.91
CA LEU A 186 0.33 -0.37 -3.75
C LEU A 186 1.34 -0.43 -2.63
N VAL A 187 1.68 0.72 -2.04
CA VAL A 187 2.58 0.82 -0.88
C VAL A 187 1.77 1.19 0.36
N PHE A 188 2.02 0.50 1.48
CA PHE A 188 1.26 0.71 2.72
C PHE A 188 2.14 0.86 3.95
N GLY A 189 1.63 1.58 4.95
CA GLY A 189 2.38 1.91 6.18
C GLY A 189 3.41 3.03 5.94
N ASN A 190 4.52 2.98 6.67
CA ASN A 190 5.64 3.91 6.49
C ASN A 190 6.41 3.52 5.23
N ALA A 191 6.20 4.31 4.17
CA ALA A 191 6.51 3.96 2.79
C ALA A 191 7.89 4.44 2.29
N GLU A 192 8.68 5.14 3.11
CA GLU A 192 9.91 5.79 2.70
C GLU A 192 10.93 4.79 2.14
N ARG A 193 11.07 3.63 2.79
CA ARG A 193 12.02 2.60 2.33
C ARG A 193 11.56 1.98 1.02
N GLN A 194 10.28 1.64 0.93
CA GLN A 194 9.68 1.01 -0.23
C GLN A 194 9.76 1.92 -1.44
N ILE A 195 9.43 3.21 -1.29
CA ILE A 195 9.44 4.13 -2.42
C ILE A 195 10.86 4.39 -2.94
N VAL A 196 11.85 4.41 -2.05
CA VAL A 196 13.27 4.50 -2.42
C VAL A 196 13.72 3.26 -3.18
N ASP A 197 13.39 2.06 -2.70
CA ASP A 197 13.71 0.81 -3.39
C ASP A 197 13.04 0.72 -4.77
N ILE A 198 11.74 1.07 -4.86
CA ILE A 198 11.01 1.11 -6.13
C ILE A 198 11.69 2.06 -7.11
N ALA A 199 11.99 3.29 -6.69
CA ALA A 199 12.60 4.28 -7.57
C ALA A 199 13.97 3.84 -8.08
N HIS A 200 14.82 3.26 -7.22
CA HIS A 200 16.14 2.76 -7.63
C HIS A 200 16.06 1.53 -8.54
N ARG A 201 15.14 0.59 -8.28
CA ARG A 201 14.94 -0.60 -9.13
C ARG A 201 14.45 -0.22 -10.52
N LEU A 202 13.44 0.65 -10.60
CA LEU A 202 12.94 1.18 -11.87
C LEU A 202 14.02 1.96 -12.63
N ALA A 203 14.82 2.79 -11.92
CA ALA A 203 15.95 3.49 -12.51
C ALA A 203 17.07 2.55 -13.00
N GLY A 204 17.16 1.35 -12.40
CA GLY A 204 18.02 0.26 -12.85
C GLY A 204 17.47 -0.53 -14.04
N GLY A 205 16.27 -0.21 -14.52
CA GLY A 205 15.63 -0.85 -15.67
C GLY A 205 14.76 -2.06 -15.34
N GLU A 206 14.52 -2.34 -14.06
CA GLU A 206 13.59 -3.39 -13.66
C GLU A 206 12.14 -2.99 -13.99
N ALA A 207 11.33 -3.93 -14.46
CA ALA A 207 9.92 -3.65 -14.71
C ALA A 207 9.12 -3.62 -13.40
N ILE A 208 8.16 -2.70 -13.28
CA ILE A 208 7.36 -2.58 -12.05
C ILE A 208 6.63 -3.87 -11.66
N GLY A 209 6.22 -4.68 -12.65
CA GLY A 209 5.56 -5.97 -12.42
C GLY A 209 6.46 -7.07 -11.84
N ASP A 210 7.78 -6.90 -11.92
CA ASP A 210 8.74 -7.87 -11.41
C ASP A 210 9.07 -7.64 -9.91
N ILE A 211 8.77 -6.43 -9.41
CA ILE A 211 8.92 -6.03 -8.00
C ILE A 211 7.87 -6.73 -7.12
N THR A 212 8.13 -7.99 -6.78
CA THR A 212 7.18 -8.87 -6.06
C THR A 212 7.69 -9.35 -4.70
N ASP A 213 8.91 -8.95 -4.34
CA ASP A 213 9.64 -9.32 -3.13
C ASP A 213 9.76 -8.16 -2.12
N LEU A 214 9.27 -6.97 -2.48
CA LEU A 214 9.40 -5.77 -1.65
C LEU A 214 8.35 -5.74 -0.53
N ARG A 215 8.81 -5.85 0.72
CA ARG A 215 7.94 -5.80 1.91
C ARG A 215 7.22 -4.46 2.06
N GLY A 216 5.97 -4.49 2.52
CA GLY A 216 5.14 -3.29 2.66
C GLY A 216 4.49 -2.85 1.34
N THR A 217 4.44 -3.75 0.36
CA THR A 217 3.74 -3.53 -0.91
C THR A 217 2.68 -4.60 -1.15
N ALA A 218 1.70 -4.27 -1.98
CA ALA A 218 0.69 -5.18 -2.51
C ALA A 218 0.64 -5.04 -4.03
N PHE A 219 0.57 -6.17 -4.72
CA PHE A 219 0.54 -6.27 -6.17
C PHE A 219 -0.48 -7.33 -6.60
N THR A 220 -0.85 -7.32 -7.87
CA THR A 220 -1.72 -8.35 -8.45
C THR A 220 -0.87 -9.41 -9.15
N ARG A 221 -1.29 -10.68 -9.08
CA ARG A 221 -0.66 -11.77 -9.83
C ARG A 221 -1.74 -12.74 -10.30
N ALA A 222 -1.51 -13.38 -11.45
CA ALA A 222 -2.43 -14.35 -12.03
C ALA A 222 -2.48 -15.67 -11.25
N SER A 223 -1.36 -16.08 -10.64
CA SER A 223 -1.24 -17.34 -9.91
C SER A 223 -0.37 -17.18 -8.66
N ARG A 224 -0.52 -18.13 -7.74
CA ARG A 224 0.31 -18.26 -6.54
C ARG A 224 1.76 -18.61 -6.93
N PRO A 225 2.78 -18.14 -6.18
CA PRO A 225 4.14 -18.65 -6.34
C PRO A 225 4.22 -20.14 -5.95
N ASP A 226 4.91 -20.95 -6.75
CA ASP A 226 4.96 -22.41 -6.56
C ASP A 226 5.78 -22.85 -5.33
N ASP A 227 6.75 -22.03 -4.92
CA ASP A 227 7.79 -22.33 -3.94
C ASP A 227 7.50 -21.86 -2.50
N VAL A 228 6.26 -21.42 -2.26
CA VAL A 228 5.83 -20.81 -0.98
C VAL A 228 4.91 -21.75 -0.20
N ILE A 229 5.13 -21.83 1.12
CA ILE A 229 4.31 -22.57 2.09
C ILE A 229 3.02 -21.79 2.34
N GLU A 230 1.88 -22.40 2.01
CA GLU A 230 0.58 -21.78 2.23
C GLU A 230 0.00 -22.14 3.60
N ILE A 231 -0.39 -21.12 4.35
CA ILE A 231 -1.19 -21.23 5.56
C ILE A 231 -2.62 -20.89 5.18
N ASP A 232 -3.47 -21.90 5.09
CA ASP A 232 -4.90 -21.70 4.84
C ASP A 232 -5.57 -21.13 6.09
N SER A 233 -6.07 -19.90 5.97
CA SER A 233 -6.85 -19.24 7.01
C SER A 233 -8.34 -19.10 6.64
N THR A 234 -8.84 -19.96 5.76
CA THR A 234 -10.27 -20.01 5.42
C THR A 234 -11.08 -20.86 6.41
N HIS A 235 -10.39 -21.68 7.20
CA HIS A 235 -11.00 -22.42 8.30
C HIS A 235 -10.99 -21.59 9.59
N LEU A 236 -12.19 -21.23 10.04
CA LEU A 236 -12.40 -20.64 11.36
C LEU A 236 -12.13 -21.71 12.42
N ASP A 237 -11.23 -21.42 13.36
CA ASP A 237 -11.13 -22.23 14.58
C ASP A 237 -12.48 -22.18 15.29
N THR A 238 -13.13 -23.33 15.47
CA THR A 238 -14.25 -23.44 16.41
C THR A 238 -13.71 -23.03 17.78
N PRO A 239 -14.29 -22.04 18.48
CA PRO A 239 -13.83 -21.67 19.81
C PRO A 239 -13.79 -22.93 20.68
N GLY A 240 -12.59 -23.35 21.06
CA GLY A 240 -12.44 -24.43 22.02
C GLY A 240 -13.03 -24.01 23.37
N PRO A 241 -13.29 -24.96 24.28
CA PRO A 241 -13.59 -24.61 25.66
C PRO A 241 -12.50 -23.66 26.19
N LEU A 242 -12.92 -22.59 26.88
CA LEU A 242 -12.03 -21.67 27.57
C LEU A 242 -11.00 -22.49 28.36
N ASN A 243 -9.72 -22.14 28.23
CA ASN A 243 -8.72 -22.68 29.14
C ASN A 243 -9.21 -22.39 30.57
N PRO A 244 -9.33 -23.41 31.44
CA PRO A 244 -9.70 -23.17 32.82
C PRO A 244 -8.70 -22.16 33.41
N PRO A 245 -9.15 -21.22 34.25
CA PRO A 245 -8.25 -20.28 34.91
C PRO A 245 -7.07 -21.04 35.53
N VAL A 246 -5.86 -20.71 35.11
CA VAL A 246 -4.66 -21.26 35.74
C VAL A 246 -4.55 -20.57 37.09
N ASP A 247 -4.74 -21.32 38.17
CA ASP A 247 -4.49 -20.84 39.53
C ASP A 247 -2.97 -20.55 39.67
N PRO A 248 -2.56 -19.29 39.88
CA PRO A 248 -1.15 -18.92 40.03
C PRO A 248 -0.45 -19.57 41.24
N TYR A 249 -1.20 -20.22 42.13
CA TYR A 249 -0.70 -20.88 43.34
C TYR A 249 -0.84 -22.42 43.31
N ALA A 250 -1.25 -23.00 42.17
CA ALA A 250 -1.29 -24.45 42.02
C ALA A 250 0.13 -25.04 42.12
N THR A 251 0.34 -25.87 43.14
CA THR A 251 1.58 -26.59 43.35
C THR A 251 1.52 -27.86 42.50
N GLU A 252 2.22 -27.84 41.36
CA GLU A 252 2.50 -28.92 40.38
C GLU A 252 1.73 -28.89 39.04
N PRO A 253 2.43 -28.92 37.89
CA PRO A 253 1.81 -29.10 36.58
C PRO A 253 1.72 -30.58 36.18
N MET A 254 0.51 -31.10 35.97
CA MET A 254 0.30 -32.33 35.19
C MET A 254 0.42 -32.01 33.69
N LEU A 255 1.47 -32.51 33.05
CA LEU A 255 1.63 -32.50 31.59
C LEU A 255 1.02 -33.77 30.99
N THR A 256 -0.02 -33.61 30.16
CA THR A 256 -0.48 -34.68 29.25
C THR A 256 0.25 -34.56 27.90
N ALA A 257 0.77 -35.69 27.42
CA ALA A 257 1.58 -35.79 26.20
C ALA A 257 0.73 -35.66 24.91
N PRO A 258 1.30 -35.14 23.80
CA PRO A 258 0.61 -35.12 22.52
C PRO A 258 0.69 -36.48 21.82
N ALA A 259 -0.39 -36.87 21.15
CA ALA A 259 -0.47 -38.09 20.34
C ALA A 259 0.33 -37.97 19.02
N THR A 260 0.93 -39.08 18.63
CA THR A 260 1.80 -39.30 17.46
C THR A 260 1.03 -39.34 16.13
N ALA A 261 1.67 -38.91 15.04
CA ALA A 261 1.19 -39.05 13.66
C ALA A 261 2.08 -40.02 12.87
N ASP A 262 1.46 -40.81 11.98
CA ASP A 262 2.11 -41.76 11.06
C ASP A 262 2.15 -41.21 9.60
N PRO A 263 3.12 -41.60 8.74
CA PRO A 263 3.41 -40.87 7.51
C PRO A 263 3.00 -41.56 6.18
N ALA A 264 3.01 -40.71 5.14
CA ALA A 264 3.37 -40.92 3.74
C ALA A 264 2.29 -41.30 2.70
N ARG A 265 2.07 -40.35 1.77
CA ARG A 265 2.01 -40.56 0.30
C ARG A 265 2.62 -39.36 -0.42
N ASP A 266 3.43 -39.62 -1.43
CA ASP A 266 3.96 -38.62 -2.36
C ASP A 266 2.87 -38.24 -3.37
N GLU A 267 2.40 -37.00 -3.24
CA GLU A 267 1.71 -36.22 -4.26
C GLU A 267 2.39 -34.83 -4.25
N HIS A 268 2.21 -33.99 -5.27
CA HIS A 268 2.66 -32.60 -5.19
C HIS A 268 1.85 -31.86 -4.09
N VAL A 269 2.31 -31.98 -2.84
CA VAL A 269 1.58 -31.53 -1.65
C VAL A 269 1.68 -30.02 -1.54
N VAL A 270 0.58 -29.32 -1.84
CA VAL A 270 0.32 -28.00 -1.26
C VAL A 270 0.17 -28.21 0.24
N ARG A 271 1.24 -27.92 1.00
CA ARG A 271 1.30 -28.27 2.42
C ARG A 271 0.54 -27.22 3.22
N PHE A 272 -0.72 -27.51 3.52
CA PHE A 272 -1.51 -26.76 4.48
C PHE A 272 -0.96 -26.99 5.90
N VAL A 273 -0.24 -26.00 6.44
CA VAL A 273 0.34 -26.12 7.78
C VAL A 273 -0.32 -25.14 8.73
N ARG A 274 -1.08 -25.66 9.72
CA ARG A 274 -1.74 -24.86 10.77
C ARG A 274 -0.75 -24.11 11.68
N ARG A 275 0.50 -24.58 11.76
CA ARG A 275 1.61 -23.94 12.49
C ARG A 275 2.93 -24.04 11.73
N VAL A 276 3.34 -22.93 11.11
CA VAL A 276 4.63 -22.82 10.42
C VAL A 276 5.72 -22.46 11.43
N LYS A 277 6.86 -23.16 11.39
CA LYS A 277 8.02 -22.84 12.23
C LYS A 277 8.49 -21.42 11.94
N ASN A 278 9.03 -20.72 12.94
CA ASN A 278 9.51 -19.34 12.73
C ASN A 278 10.58 -19.22 11.63
N ALA A 279 11.39 -20.26 11.41
CA ALA A 279 12.40 -20.31 10.36
C ALA A 279 11.82 -20.30 8.93
N ASP A 280 10.58 -20.76 8.75
CA ASP A 280 9.93 -20.86 7.44
C ASP A 280 9.02 -19.65 7.14
N ARG A 281 8.99 -18.65 8.03
CA ARG A 281 8.10 -17.47 7.91
C ARG A 281 8.31 -16.69 6.63
N GLU A 282 9.56 -16.51 6.22
CA GLU A 282 9.93 -15.78 4.99
C GLU A 282 9.47 -16.49 3.72
N ARG A 283 9.27 -17.82 3.80
CA ARG A 283 8.77 -18.65 2.70
C ARG A 283 7.30 -19.01 2.87
N SER A 284 6.57 -18.30 3.72
CA SER A 284 5.15 -18.59 4.00
C SER A 284 4.22 -17.44 3.65
N VAL A 285 3.07 -17.78 3.08
CA VAL A 285 1.95 -16.86 2.84
C VAL A 285 0.73 -17.32 3.61
N ILE A 286 -0.09 -16.38 4.08
CA ILE A 286 -1.42 -16.69 4.62
C ILE A 286 -2.46 -16.42 3.54
N ARG A 287 -3.23 -17.44 3.19
CA ARG A 287 -4.35 -17.33 2.26
C ARG A 287 -5.61 -16.92 3.01
N LEU A 288 -6.02 -15.67 2.81
CA LEU A 288 -7.26 -15.11 3.32
C LEU A 288 -8.48 -15.72 2.59
N PRO A 289 -9.68 -15.69 3.19
CA PRO A 289 -10.91 -15.97 2.46
C PRO A 289 -11.06 -15.01 1.27
N SER A 290 -11.52 -15.56 0.14
CA SER A 290 -11.66 -14.81 -1.12
C SER A 290 -12.65 -13.66 -0.98
N TYR A 291 -12.58 -12.70 -1.91
CA TYR A 291 -13.53 -11.59 -1.98
C TYR A 291 -14.99 -12.08 -1.99
N GLU A 292 -15.30 -13.10 -2.79
CA GLU A 292 -16.65 -13.65 -2.93
C GLU A 292 -17.18 -14.18 -1.60
N LEU A 293 -16.34 -14.83 -0.80
CA LEU A 293 -16.72 -15.34 0.53
C LEU A 293 -16.91 -14.21 1.54
N VAL A 294 -15.95 -13.29 1.66
CA VAL A 294 -16.03 -12.19 2.64
C VAL A 294 -17.11 -11.18 2.31
N ALA A 295 -17.56 -11.12 1.05
CA ALA A 295 -18.67 -10.26 0.65
C ALA A 295 -20.03 -10.76 1.13
N THR A 296 -20.18 -12.08 1.34
CA THR A 296 -21.45 -12.70 1.74
C THR A 296 -21.46 -13.20 3.19
N ASP A 297 -20.29 -13.38 3.80
CA ASP A 297 -20.15 -13.91 5.17
C ASP A 297 -19.41 -12.92 6.07
N ALA A 298 -20.16 -12.34 7.02
CA ALA A 298 -19.65 -11.37 7.98
C ALA A 298 -18.63 -11.96 8.96
N VAL A 299 -18.72 -13.26 9.28
CA VAL A 299 -17.80 -13.96 10.18
C VAL A 299 -16.46 -14.17 9.47
N LEU A 300 -16.48 -14.61 8.21
CA LEU A 300 -15.26 -14.73 7.40
C LEU A 300 -14.62 -13.37 7.13
N TYR A 301 -15.42 -12.31 6.92
CA TYR A 301 -14.91 -10.95 6.83
C TYR A 301 -14.20 -10.51 8.13
N ALA A 302 -14.84 -10.70 9.29
CA ALA A 302 -14.24 -10.36 10.58
C ALA A 302 -12.94 -11.14 10.84
N HIS A 303 -12.90 -12.41 10.44
CA HIS A 303 -11.70 -13.24 10.53
C HIS A 303 -10.57 -12.75 9.63
N ALA A 304 -10.86 -12.49 8.35
CA ALA A 304 -9.89 -11.95 7.40
C ALA A 304 -9.33 -10.60 7.88
N SER A 305 -10.21 -9.72 8.38
CA SER A 305 -9.83 -8.44 8.98
C SER A 305 -8.92 -8.63 10.20
N ARG A 306 -9.23 -9.57 11.09
CA ARG A 306 -8.37 -9.88 12.24
C ARG A 306 -6.96 -10.32 11.81
N ILE A 307 -6.86 -11.19 10.81
CA ILE A 307 -5.55 -11.65 10.30
C ILE A 307 -4.76 -10.48 9.69
N LEU A 308 -5.42 -9.63 8.90
CA LEU A 308 -4.80 -8.45 8.32
C LEU A 308 -4.13 -7.56 9.38
N HIS A 309 -4.77 -7.39 10.54
CA HIS A 309 -4.23 -6.59 11.65
C HIS A 309 -3.12 -7.31 12.42
N LEU A 310 -3.21 -8.63 12.58
CA LEU A 310 -2.15 -9.43 13.20
C LEU A 310 -0.86 -9.45 12.37
N GLU A 311 -1.01 -9.48 11.05
CA GLU A 311 0.10 -9.56 10.08
C GLU A 311 0.46 -8.18 9.51
N ALA A 312 0.36 -7.13 10.33
CA ALA A 312 0.71 -5.76 9.96
C ALA A 312 2.10 -5.31 10.45
N ASN A 313 2.69 -6.00 11.43
CA ASN A 313 3.97 -5.58 12.01
C ASN A 313 5.14 -6.04 11.13
N PRO A 314 5.99 -5.13 10.63
CA PRO A 314 7.07 -5.47 9.69
C PRO A 314 8.09 -6.48 10.24
N GLY A 315 8.25 -6.60 11.57
CA GLY A 315 9.16 -7.56 12.20
C GLY A 315 8.61 -8.99 12.31
N ASN A 316 7.31 -9.20 12.06
CA ASN A 316 6.71 -10.54 12.14
C ASN A 316 5.68 -10.84 11.04
N ALA A 317 5.31 -9.88 10.20
CA ALA A 317 4.29 -10.04 9.19
C ALA A 317 4.72 -11.07 8.13
N ARG A 318 3.80 -11.99 7.83
CA ARG A 318 3.83 -12.85 6.65
C ARG A 318 3.21 -12.13 5.47
N ALA A 319 3.55 -12.59 4.27
CA ALA A 319 2.84 -12.17 3.08
C ALA A 319 1.39 -12.71 3.14
N LEU A 320 0.44 -11.91 2.67
CA LEU A 320 -0.97 -12.26 2.60
C LEU A 320 -1.37 -12.42 1.12
N VAL A 321 -2.23 -13.40 0.85
CA VAL A 321 -2.84 -13.63 -0.47
C VAL A 321 -4.35 -13.67 -0.27
N GLN A 322 -5.10 -13.00 -1.16
CA GLN A 322 -6.56 -12.99 -1.16
C GLN A 322 -7.10 -13.11 -2.58
#